data_AF-A0A9P4MJY7-F1
#
_entry.id   AF-A0A9P4MJY7-F1
#
_cell.length_a   1.000
_cell.length_b   1.000
_cell.length_c   1.000
_cell.angle_alpha   90.00
_cell.angle_beta   90.00
_cell.angle_gamma   90.00
#
_symmetry.space_group_name_H-M   'P 1'
#
loop_
_entity.id
_entity.type
_entity.pdbx_description
1 polymer ?
#
loop_
_entity_poly.entity_id
_entity_poly.type
_entity_poly.pdbx_seq_one_letter_code
_entity_poly.pdbx_strand_id
1 'polypeptide(L)'
;MPAPSQLSIATGAVTRLVKEEASYHKEAEQQKVRIAKLEANNGDEYELRQEKQALDETHKVFPSLHAKIKDAVAKLEAQLVHALCALHAGCESANEVQEKEEGGETSTEEVTKAKEAVAAGKTAIRETA
;
A
#
# COMPACT_ATOMS: atom_id res chain seq x y z
N MET A 1 24.15 -2.60 -10.02
CA MET A 1 22.70 -2.41 -10.22
C MET A 1 22.44 -0.92 -10.32
N PRO A 2 21.63 -0.45 -11.28
CA PRO A 2 21.24 0.96 -11.35
C PRO A 2 20.40 1.36 -10.14
N ALA A 3 20.38 2.66 -9.83
CA ALA A 3 19.53 3.19 -8.77
C ALA A 3 18.04 3.03 -9.15
N PRO A 4 17.15 2.70 -8.20
CA PRO A 4 15.73 2.54 -8.50
C PRO A 4 15.10 3.88 -8.90
N SER A 5 14.17 3.83 -9.87
CA SER A 5 13.42 5.00 -10.31
C SER A 5 12.52 5.55 -9.19
N GLN A 6 12.18 6.84 -9.26
CA GLN A 6 11.24 7.45 -8.30
C GLN A 6 9.86 6.76 -8.33
N LEU A 7 9.43 6.31 -9.52
CA LEU A 7 8.20 5.55 -9.71
C LEU A 7 8.27 4.19 -9.00
N SER A 8 9.37 3.46 -9.15
CA SER A 8 9.61 2.18 -8.49
C SER A 8 9.68 2.33 -6.95
N ILE A 9 10.35 3.38 -6.45
CA ILE A 9 10.41 3.70 -5.01
C ILE A 9 9.00 3.96 -4.45
N ALA A 10 8.21 4.81 -5.13
CA ALA A 10 6.85 5.15 -4.73
C ALA A 10 5.92 3.93 -4.79
N THR A 11 6.04 3.10 -5.82
CA THR A 11 5.31 1.83 -5.97
C THR A 11 5.61 0.91 -4.79
N GLY A 12 6.90 0.72 -4.47
CA GLY A 12 7.31 -0.09 -3.33
C GLY A 12 6.79 0.43 -1.98
N ALA A 13 6.65 1.75 -1.82
CA ALA A 13 6.08 2.34 -0.61
C ALA A 13 4.60 1.96 -0.44
N VAL A 14 3.79 2.11 -1.49
CA VAL A 14 2.36 1.72 -1.46
C VAL A 14 2.23 0.21 -1.20
N THR A 15 2.98 -0.62 -1.92
CA THR A 15 2.93 -2.09 -1.75
C THR A 15 3.28 -2.53 -0.33
N ARG A 16 4.25 -1.90 0.32
CA ARG A 16 4.59 -2.21 1.73
C ARG A 16 3.47 -1.84 2.68
N LEU A 17 2.88 -0.65 2.52
CA LEU A 17 1.77 -0.21 3.38
C LEU A 17 0.51 -1.06 3.21
N VAL A 18 0.19 -1.50 1.99
CA VAL A 18 -0.92 -2.43 1.73
C VAL A 18 -0.67 -3.79 2.39
N LYS A 19 0.57 -4.30 2.37
CA LYS A 19 0.91 -5.55 3.06
C LYS A 19 0.83 -5.42 4.59
N GLU A 20 1.23 -4.27 5.12
CA GLU A 20 1.11 -3.95 6.55
C GLU A 20 -0.37 -3.94 6.96
N GLU A 21 -1.23 -3.29 6.19
CA GLU A 21 -2.68 -3.25 6.42
C GLU A 21 -3.29 -4.67 6.40
N ALA A 22 -2.93 -5.48 5.41
CA ALA A 22 -3.43 -6.85 5.31
C ALA A 22 -2.98 -7.72 6.51
N SER A 23 -1.78 -7.45 7.05
CA SER A 23 -1.29 -8.12 8.25
C SER A 23 -2.12 -7.77 9.48
N TYR A 24 -2.48 -6.50 9.66
CA TYR A 24 -3.34 -6.07 10.77
C TYR A 24 -4.77 -6.61 10.64
N HIS A 25 -5.30 -6.73 9.43
CA HIS A 25 -6.59 -7.41 9.21
C HIS A 25 -6.54 -8.87 9.63
N LYS A 26 -5.50 -9.61 9.22
CA LYS A 26 -5.31 -11.00 9.62
C LYS A 26 -5.16 -11.15 11.13
N GLU A 27 -4.48 -10.22 11.80
CA GLU A 27 -4.37 -10.19 13.26
C GLU A 27 -5.75 -10.00 13.92
N ALA A 28 -6.52 -9.01 13.47
CA ALA A 28 -7.86 -8.74 13.96
C ALA A 28 -8.81 -9.95 13.77
N GLU A 29 -8.73 -10.65 12.64
CA GLU A 29 -9.47 -11.89 12.41
C GLU A 29 -9.09 -13.00 13.40
N GLN A 30 -7.79 -13.19 13.66
CA GLN A 30 -7.34 -14.19 14.62
C GLN A 30 -7.81 -13.87 16.06
N GLN A 31 -7.75 -12.60 16.46
CA GLN A 31 -8.29 -12.15 17.75
C GLN A 31 -9.79 -12.40 17.84
N LYS A 32 -10.57 -12.06 16.80
CA LYS A 32 -12.02 -12.37 16.73
C LYS A 32 -12.30 -13.87 16.87
N VAL A 33 -11.51 -14.72 16.22
CA VAL A 33 -11.64 -16.18 16.35
C VAL A 33 -11.34 -16.65 17.78
N ARG A 34 -10.34 -16.08 18.45
CA ARG A 34 -10.03 -16.41 19.86
C ARG A 34 -11.14 -15.94 20.80
N ILE A 35 -11.65 -14.72 20.63
CA ILE A 35 -12.79 -14.19 21.37
C ILE A 35 -14.01 -15.11 21.22
N ALA A 36 -14.38 -15.47 19.99
CA ALA A 36 -15.53 -16.34 19.74
C ALA A 36 -15.39 -17.72 20.42
N LYS A 37 -14.18 -18.28 20.45
CA LYS A 37 -13.89 -19.53 21.17
C LYS A 37 -14.02 -19.37 22.69
N LEU A 38 -13.52 -18.28 23.26
CA LEU A 38 -13.65 -18.00 24.69
C LEU A 38 -15.11 -17.81 25.09
N GLU A 39 -15.90 -17.09 24.27
CA GLU A 39 -17.33 -16.90 24.51
C GLU A 39 -18.12 -18.21 24.42
N ALA A 40 -17.83 -19.05 23.42
CA ALA A 40 -18.52 -20.34 23.24
C ALA A 40 -18.25 -21.35 24.37
N ASN A 41 -17.06 -21.30 24.97
CA ASN A 41 -16.64 -22.25 25.99
C ASN A 41 -16.90 -21.77 27.43
N ASN A 42 -17.54 -20.60 27.63
CA ASN A 42 -17.56 -19.89 28.92
C ASN A 42 -16.15 -19.80 29.54
N GLY A 43 -15.17 -19.40 28.71
CA GLY A 43 -13.78 -19.22 29.10
C GLY A 43 -13.61 -18.14 30.16
N ASP A 44 -12.38 -18.00 30.66
CA ASP A 44 -12.07 -17.05 31.72
C ASP A 44 -12.41 -15.60 31.30
N GLU A 45 -13.12 -14.88 32.19
CA GLU A 45 -13.61 -13.53 31.89
C GLU A 45 -12.48 -12.51 31.76
N TYR A 46 -11.38 -12.71 32.50
CA TYR A 46 -10.21 -11.84 32.41
C TYR A 46 -9.50 -12.04 31.07
N GLU A 47 -9.31 -13.29 30.62
CA GLU A 47 -8.78 -13.59 29.29
C GLU A 47 -9.67 -13.00 28.17
N LEU A 48 -10.99 -13.13 28.28
CA LEU A 48 -11.92 -12.56 27.31
C LEU A 48 -11.82 -11.03 27.23
N ARG A 49 -11.71 -10.35 28.37
CA ARG A 49 -11.52 -8.89 28.42
C ARG A 49 -10.19 -8.47 27.80
N GLN A 50 -9.12 -9.22 28.08
CA GLN A 50 -7.79 -8.95 27.51
C GLN A 50 -7.79 -9.08 26.00
N GLU A 51 -8.41 -10.15 25.46
CA GLU A 51 -8.46 -10.36 24.01
C GLU A 51 -9.30 -9.30 23.30
N LYS A 52 -10.42 -8.87 23.92
CA LYS A 52 -11.22 -7.74 23.42
C LYS A 52 -10.45 -6.42 23.41
N GLN A 53 -9.65 -6.17 24.44
CA GLN A 53 -8.79 -4.99 24.49
C GLN A 53 -7.72 -5.04 23.39
N ALA A 54 -7.08 -6.20 23.19
CA ALA A 54 -6.09 -6.37 22.12
C ALA A 54 -6.71 -6.08 20.73
N LEU A 55 -7.94 -6.55 20.49
CA LEU A 55 -8.67 -6.25 19.25
C LEU A 55 -8.95 -4.76 19.06
N ASP A 56 -9.35 -4.06 20.12
CA ASP A 56 -9.55 -2.61 20.08
C ASP A 56 -8.24 -1.85 19.81
N GLU A 57 -7.13 -2.31 20.39
CA GLU A 57 -5.80 -1.74 20.15
C GLU A 57 -5.34 -1.94 18.69
N THR A 58 -5.55 -3.14 18.11
CA THR A 58 -5.29 -3.37 16.68
C THR A 58 -6.15 -2.47 15.81
N HIS A 59 -7.44 -2.30 16.14
CA HIS A 59 -8.35 -1.44 15.38
C HIS A 59 -7.91 0.04 15.38
N LYS A 60 -7.31 0.53 16.47
CA LYS A 60 -6.80 1.91 16.58
C LYS A 60 -5.62 2.21 15.65
N VAL A 61 -4.97 1.19 15.08
CA VAL A 61 -3.86 1.39 14.12
C VAL A 61 -4.39 1.83 12.75
N PHE A 62 -5.53 1.29 12.31
CA PHE A 62 -6.09 1.49 10.96
C PHE A 62 -6.25 2.96 10.53
N PRO A 63 -6.78 3.89 11.35
CA PRO A 63 -6.94 5.28 10.93
C PRO A 63 -5.62 5.93 10.49
N SER A 64 -4.56 5.70 11.26
CA SER A 64 -3.23 6.24 10.95
C SER A 64 -2.61 5.57 9.72
N LEU A 65 -2.84 4.27 9.55
CA LEU A 65 -2.34 3.49 8.42
C LEU A 65 -3.06 3.88 7.12
N HIS A 66 -4.38 4.06 7.15
CA HIS A 66 -5.14 4.54 5.99
C HIS A 66 -4.71 5.93 5.56
N ALA A 67 -4.40 6.83 6.50
CA ALA A 67 -3.85 8.14 6.16
C ALA A 67 -2.51 8.00 5.41
N LYS A 68 -1.60 7.16 5.90
CA LYS A 68 -0.32 6.88 5.22
C LYS A 68 -0.51 6.26 3.83
N ILE A 69 -1.46 5.32 3.67
CA ILE A 69 -1.76 4.72 2.36
C ILE A 69 -2.33 5.79 1.41
N LYS A 70 -3.24 6.66 1.87
CA LYS A 70 -3.79 7.76 1.06
C LYS A 70 -2.68 8.68 0.55
N ASP A 71 -1.79 9.10 1.43
CA ASP A 71 -0.67 9.98 1.08
C ASP A 71 0.31 9.30 0.11
N ALA A 72 0.63 8.03 0.34
CA ALA A 72 1.51 7.26 -0.53
C ALA A 72 0.89 7.03 -1.92
N VAL A 73 -0.41 6.75 -2.00
CA VAL A 73 -1.16 6.61 -3.26
C VAL A 73 -1.16 7.93 -4.02
N ALA A 74 -1.46 9.05 -3.37
CA ALA A 74 -1.43 10.38 -4.00
C ALA A 74 -0.04 10.71 -4.56
N LYS A 75 1.03 10.37 -3.82
CA LYS A 75 2.40 10.53 -4.29
C LYS A 75 2.70 9.65 -5.50
N LEU A 76 2.25 8.40 -5.50
CA LEU A 76 2.43 7.48 -6.63
C LEU A 76 1.68 7.95 -7.89
N GLU A 77 0.46 8.45 -7.73
CA GLU A 77 -0.32 9.04 -8.83
C GLU A 77 0.40 10.26 -9.44
N ALA A 78 0.98 11.13 -8.62
CA ALA A 78 1.78 12.26 -9.11
C ALA A 78 3.02 11.79 -9.90
N GLN A 79 3.71 10.73 -9.46
CA GLN A 79 4.84 10.15 -10.19
C GLN A 79 4.40 9.51 -11.52
N LEU A 80 3.23 8.86 -11.55
CA LEU A 80 2.63 8.32 -12.77
C LEU A 80 2.34 9.42 -13.79
N VAL A 81 1.76 10.55 -13.35
CA VAL A 81 1.52 11.70 -14.23
C VAL A 81 2.84 12.23 -14.79
N HIS A 82 3.86 12.42 -13.94
CA HIS A 82 5.17 12.88 -14.39
C HIS A 82 5.81 11.93 -15.41
N ALA A 83 5.79 10.62 -15.16
CA ALA A 83 6.30 9.61 -16.07
C ALA A 83 5.57 9.64 -17.42
N LEU A 84 4.24 9.70 -17.41
CA LEU A 84 3.43 9.76 -18.63
C LEU A 84 3.59 11.08 -19.40
N CYS A 85 3.71 12.21 -18.70
CA CYS A 85 3.98 13.51 -19.30
C CYS A 85 5.36 13.56 -19.96
N ALA A 86 6.39 12.95 -19.36
CA ALA A 86 7.70 12.85 -19.97
C ALA A 86 7.67 12.08 -21.31
N LEU A 87 6.79 11.08 -21.44
CA LEU A 87 6.57 10.39 -22.72
C LEU A 87 5.85 11.26 -23.77
N HIS A 88 4.98 12.19 -23.36
CA HIS A 88 4.20 13.04 -24.28
C HIS A 88 4.92 14.34 -24.65
N ALA A 89 5.73 14.90 -23.74
CA ALA A 89 6.53 16.11 -23.95
C ALA A 89 7.77 15.87 -24.82
N GLY A 90 8.14 14.62 -25.10
CA GLY A 90 9.23 14.23 -26.00
C GLY A 90 9.01 14.56 -27.49
N CYS A 91 7.98 15.34 -27.86
CA CYS A 91 7.74 15.77 -29.25
C CYS A 91 8.20 17.22 -29.53
N GLU A 92 8.52 18.05 -28.53
CA GLU A 92 9.02 19.40 -28.78
C GLU A 92 10.26 19.77 -27.94
N SER A 93 11.34 20.01 -28.69
CA SER A 93 12.62 20.63 -28.33
C SER A 93 13.71 19.72 -27.74
N ALA A 94 14.76 19.60 -28.55
CA ALA A 94 16.04 19.01 -28.25
C ALA A 94 16.77 19.82 -27.16
N ASN A 95 17.17 19.16 -26.07
CA ASN A 95 18.52 19.31 -25.55
C ASN A 95 18.91 18.07 -24.74
N GLU A 96 20.00 17.44 -25.16
CA GLU A 96 20.47 16.13 -24.72
C GLU A 96 21.10 16.20 -23.32
N VAL A 97 20.73 15.26 -22.45
CA VAL A 97 21.72 14.51 -21.67
C VAL A 97 21.41 13.03 -21.89
N GLN A 98 22.33 12.37 -22.57
CA GLN A 98 22.33 10.95 -22.85
C GLN A 98 22.33 10.13 -21.56
N GLU A 99 21.33 9.26 -21.39
CA GLU A 99 21.54 7.96 -20.76
C GLU A 99 20.92 6.88 -21.64
N LYS A 100 21.70 5.82 -21.82
CA LYS A 100 21.53 4.75 -22.80
C LYS A 100 20.15 4.09 -22.74
N GLU A 101 19.59 3.91 -23.93
CA GLU A 101 18.41 3.10 -24.19
C GLU A 101 18.68 1.61 -23.87
N GLU A 102 18.19 1.16 -22.72
CA GLU A 102 17.67 -0.21 -22.47
C GLU A 102 16.25 -0.12 -21.84
N GLY A 103 15.52 0.97 -22.12
CA GLY A 103 14.41 1.45 -21.26
C GLY A 103 12.97 1.20 -21.73
N GLY A 104 12.77 0.59 -22.91
CA GLY A 104 11.43 0.44 -23.50
C GLY A 104 10.52 -0.54 -22.75
N GLU A 105 11.07 -1.69 -22.36
CA GLU A 105 10.32 -2.76 -21.67
C GLU A 105 10.15 -2.45 -20.18
N THR A 106 11.19 -1.90 -19.55
CA THR A 106 11.20 -1.55 -18.12
C THR A 106 10.24 -0.41 -17.76
N SER A 107 10.08 0.60 -18.63
CA SER A 107 9.16 1.73 -18.39
C SER A 107 7.69 1.31 -18.39
N THR A 108 7.29 0.41 -19.30
CA THR A 108 5.90 -0.07 -19.37
C THR A 108 5.53 -0.99 -18.21
N GLU A 109 6.47 -1.84 -17.78
CA GLU A 109 6.29 -2.67 -16.59
C GLU A 109 6.18 -1.84 -15.30
N GLU A 110 7.04 -0.84 -15.11
CA GLU A 110 6.99 0.04 -13.93
C GLU A 110 5.66 0.80 -13.85
N VAL A 111 5.17 1.31 -14.99
CA VAL A 111 3.86 1.98 -15.07
C VAL A 111 2.72 1.01 -14.75
N THR A 112 2.79 -0.24 -15.21
CA THR A 112 1.77 -1.27 -14.92
C THR A 112 1.74 -1.61 -13.44
N LYS A 113 2.90 -1.91 -12.84
CA LYS A 113 3.04 -2.20 -11.40
C LYS A 113 2.59 -1.02 -10.54
N ALA A 114 2.90 0.21 -10.94
CA ALA A 114 2.44 1.41 -10.26
C ALA A 114 0.91 1.56 -10.31
N LYS A 115 0.26 1.30 -11.45
CA LYS A 115 -1.21 1.32 -11.57
C LYS A 115 -1.87 0.26 -10.70
N GLU A 116 -1.33 -0.96 -10.68
CA GLU A 116 -1.80 -2.03 -9.80
C GLU A 116 -1.66 -1.65 -8.32
N ALA A 117 -0.54 -1.05 -7.93
CA ALA A 117 -0.32 -0.59 -6.55
C ALA A 117 -1.31 0.53 -6.16
N VAL A 118 -1.62 1.47 -7.07
CA VAL A 118 -2.66 2.49 -6.83
C VAL A 118 -4.03 1.83 -6.63
N ALA A 119 -4.39 0.86 -7.46
CA ALA A 119 -5.65 0.13 -7.33
C ALA A 119 -5.73 -0.61 -5.98
N ALA A 120 -4.66 -1.35 -5.63
CA ALA A 120 -4.58 -2.07 -4.36
C ALA A 120 -4.66 -1.13 -3.14
N GLY A 121 -3.94 0.00 -3.17
CA GLY A 121 -4.00 1.00 -2.11
C GLY A 121 -5.39 1.61 -1.95
N LYS A 122 -6.09 1.90 -3.05
CA LYS A 122 -7.49 2.39 -3.02
C LYS A 122 -8.46 1.34 -2.49
N THR A 123 -8.27 0.07 -2.82
CA THR A 123 -9.09 -1.03 -2.29
C THR A 123 -8.89 -1.17 -0.78
N ALA A 124 -7.64 -1.20 -0.29
CA ALA A 124 -7.33 -1.30 1.14
C ALA A 124 -8.02 -0.21 1.99
N ILE A 125 -8.09 1.02 1.48
CA ILE A 125 -8.77 2.13 2.19
C ILE A 125 -10.31 2.04 2.11
N ARG A 126 -10.88 1.41 1.08
CA ARG A 126 -12.33 1.35 0.86
C ARG A 126 -13.01 0.23 1.63
N GLU A 127 -12.34 -0.90 1.82
CA GLU A 127 -12.91 -2.07 2.52
C GLU A 127 -13.13 -1.82 4.03
N THR A 128 -12.69 -0.67 4.54
CA THR A 128 -12.74 -0.26 5.94
C THR A 128 -13.51 1.04 6.20
N ALA A 129 -14.14 1.64 5.18
CA ALA A 129 -15.00 2.83 5.30
C ALA A 129 -16.49 2.44 5.26
#